data_AF-A0A2V7TB51-F1
#
_entry.id   AF-A0A2V7TB51-F1
#
_cell.length_a   1.000
_cell.length_b   1.000
_cell.length_c   1.000
_cell.angle_alpha   90.00
_cell.angle_beta   90.00
_cell.angle_gamma   90.00
#
_symmetry.space_group_name_H-M   'P 1'
#
loop_
_entity.id
_entity.type
_entity.pdbx_description
1 polymer ?
#
loop_
_entity_poly.entity_id
_entity_poly.type
_entity_poly.pdbx_seq_one_letter_code
_entity_poly.pdbx_strand_id
1 'polypeptide(L)'
;MSTVDLQDLRRVVGAVTRLRGETVKHVTVRSDVRHIKVEFDSGLILLISAERDAQGRPRLEVDVVEAMRDTSVKQQIEVRFD
;
A
#
# COMPACT_ATOMS: atom_id res chain seq x y z
N MET A 1 -7.29 -11.91 -22.85
CA MET A 1 -7.29 -10.69 -22.01
C MET A 1 -7.78 -11.10 -20.64
N SER A 2 -6.95 -11.04 -19.61
CA SER A 2 -7.38 -11.31 -18.24
C SER A 2 -8.20 -10.12 -17.78
N THR A 3 -9.50 -10.32 -17.62
CA THR A 3 -10.36 -9.38 -16.89
C THR A 3 -9.82 -9.32 -15.48
N VAL A 4 -9.31 -8.16 -15.05
CA VAL A 4 -9.13 -7.88 -13.63
C VAL A 4 -10.42 -8.29 -12.94
N ASP A 5 -10.31 -9.08 -11.86
CA ASP A 5 -11.49 -9.49 -11.12
C ASP A 5 -12.29 -8.23 -10.75
N LEU A 6 -13.59 -8.21 -11.04
CA LEU A 6 -14.46 -7.09 -10.71
C LEU A 6 -14.35 -6.70 -9.23
N GLN A 7 -14.05 -7.67 -8.37
CA GLN A 7 -13.77 -7.45 -6.96
C GLN A 7 -12.47 -6.67 -6.72
N ASP A 8 -11.39 -7.03 -7.42
CA ASP A 8 -10.11 -6.31 -7.35
C ASP A 8 -10.27 -4.87 -7.85
N LEU A 9 -10.98 -4.68 -8.97
CA LEU A 9 -11.25 -3.34 -9.48
C LEU A 9 -12.05 -2.50 -8.47
N ARG A 10 -13.08 -3.06 -7.84
CA ARG A 10 -13.87 -2.35 -6.81
C ARG A 10 -13.01 -1.98 -5.60
N ARG A 11 -12.12 -2.88 -5.15
CA ARG A 11 -11.19 -2.62 -4.05
C ARG A 11 -10.29 -1.42 -4.37
N VAL A 12 -9.67 -1.44 -5.55
CA VAL A 12 -8.79 -0.35 -6.02
C VAL A 12 -9.55 0.96 -6.17
N VAL A 13 -10.73 0.95 -6.78
CA VAL A 13 -11.55 2.17 -6.95
C VAL A 13 -11.94 2.74 -5.58
N GLY A 14 -12.37 1.91 -4.63
CA GLY A 14 -12.69 2.34 -3.27
C GLY A 14 -11.49 2.98 -2.55
N ALA A 15 -10.33 2.35 -2.66
CA ALA A 15 -9.07 2.83 -2.09
C ALA A 15 -8.64 4.18 -2.71
N VAL A 16 -8.60 4.28 -4.05
CA VAL A 16 -8.17 5.49 -4.77
C VAL A 16 -9.16 6.64 -4.59
N THR A 17 -10.46 6.37 -4.45
CA THR A 17 -11.48 7.41 -4.21
C THR A 17 -11.21 8.16 -2.90
N ARG A 18 -10.66 7.49 -1.88
CA ARG A 18 -10.27 8.12 -0.60
C ARG A 18 -9.16 9.16 -0.77
N LEU A 19 -8.38 9.09 -1.84
CA LEU A 19 -7.28 10.02 -2.12
C LEU A 19 -7.72 11.33 -2.79
N ARG A 20 -9.02 11.49 -3.06
CA ARG A 20 -9.53 12.67 -3.77
C ARG A 20 -9.31 13.93 -2.92
N GLY A 21 -8.51 14.86 -3.46
CA GLY A 21 -8.20 16.12 -2.79
C GLY A 21 -7.01 16.04 -1.83
N GLU A 22 -6.36 14.88 -1.74
CA GLU A 22 -5.14 14.71 -0.95
C GLU A 22 -3.93 15.35 -1.64
N THR A 23 -3.09 15.99 -0.83
CA THR A 23 -1.81 16.57 -1.27
C THR A 23 -0.70 15.56 -1.08
N VAL A 24 0.12 15.38 -2.12
CA VAL A 24 1.31 14.51 -2.05
C VAL A 24 2.37 15.16 -1.17
N LYS A 25 2.77 14.44 -0.12
CA LYS A 25 3.84 14.81 0.80
C LYS A 25 5.20 14.29 0.34
N HIS A 26 5.27 13.01 -0.03
CA HIS A 26 6.52 12.36 -0.43
C HIS A 26 6.28 11.21 -1.41
N VAL A 27 7.24 10.96 -2.30
CA VAL A 27 7.23 9.83 -3.23
C VAL A 27 8.53 9.08 -3.14
N THR A 28 8.46 7.78 -2.88
CA THR A 28 9.61 6.88 -2.88
C THR A 28 9.44 5.81 -3.94
N VAL A 29 10.46 5.62 -4.77
CA VAL A 29 10.52 4.55 -5.76
C VAL A 29 11.62 3.57 -5.36
N ARG A 30 11.27 2.29 -5.27
CA ARG A 30 12.18 1.19 -4.95
C ARG A 30 12.15 0.17 -6.08
N SER A 31 13.09 0.28 -7.01
CA SER A 31 13.16 -0.58 -8.20
C SER A 31 13.58 -2.03 -7.90
N ASP A 32 14.32 -2.24 -6.80
CA ASP A 32 14.74 -3.54 -6.31
C ASP A 32 13.55 -4.45 -5.95
N VAL A 33 12.54 -3.86 -5.32
CA VAL A 33 11.28 -4.54 -4.98
C VAL A 33 10.11 -4.11 -5.87
N ARG A 34 10.37 -3.28 -6.89
CA ARG A 34 9.37 -2.77 -7.85
C ARG A 34 8.16 -2.09 -7.20
N HIS A 35 8.43 -1.31 -6.16
CA HIS A 35 7.42 -0.58 -5.41
C HIS A 35 7.49 0.93 -5.67
N ILE A 36 6.32 1.56 -5.66
CA ILE A 36 6.14 3.01 -5.59
C ILE A 36 5.28 3.28 -4.35
N LYS A 37 5.81 4.10 -3.45
CA LYS A 37 5.11 4.57 -2.26
C LYS A 37 4.84 6.06 -2.41
N VAL A 38 3.58 6.48 -2.27
CA VAL A 38 3.18 7.88 -2.25
C VAL A 38 2.54 8.16 -0.90
N GLU A 39 3.14 9.08 -0.15
CA GLU A 39 2.63 9.55 1.14
C GLU A 39 1.86 10.85 0.93
N PHE A 40 0.71 10.96 1.59
CA PHE A 40 -0.13 12.16 1.56
C PHE A 40 -0.09 12.89 2.90
N ASP A 41 -0.43 14.17 2.91
CA ASP A 41 -0.43 14.99 4.13
C ASP A 41 -1.38 14.48 5.21
N SER A 42 -2.49 13.83 4.83
CA SER A 42 -3.40 13.15 5.77
C SER A 42 -2.78 11.98 6.52
N GLY A 43 -1.61 11.51 6.09
CA GLY A 43 -1.00 10.26 6.55
C GLY A 43 -1.50 9.03 5.79
N LEU A 44 -2.32 9.18 4.75
CA LEU A 44 -2.58 8.07 3.83
C LEU A 44 -1.32 7.74 3.03
N ILE A 45 -1.20 6.47 2.66
CA ILE A 45 -0.13 5.93 1.83
C ILE A 45 -0.74 5.14 0.69
N LEU A 46 -0.47 5.54 -0.54
CA LEU A 46 -0.71 4.73 -1.73
C LEU A 46 0.54 3.89 -2.01
N LEU A 47 0.37 2.58 -2.03
CA LEU A 47 1.40 1.63 -2.43
C LEU A 47 1.02 1.01 -3.77
N ILE A 48 1.95 1.05 -4.72
CA ILE A 48 1.83 0.37 -6.01
C ILE A 48 2.99 -0.61 -6.10
N SER A 49 2.70 -1.91 -6.27
CA SER A 49 3.71 -2.94 -6.53
C SER A 49 3.51 -3.56 -7.91
N ALA A 50 4.62 -3.86 -8.59
CA ALA A 50 4.60 -4.61 -9.84
C ALA A 50 4.95 -6.07 -9.59
N GLU A 51 3.94 -6.93 -9.65
CA GLU A 51 4.02 -8.36 -9.42
C GLU A 51 3.88 -9.15 -10.74
N ARG A 52 4.01 -10.47 -10.64
CA ARG A 52 3.64 -11.39 -11.71
C ARG A 52 2.49 -12.26 -11.23
N ASP A 53 1.47 -12.42 -12.06
CA ASP A 53 0.38 -13.36 -11.78
C ASP A 53 0.86 -14.83 -11.88
N ALA A 54 -0.04 -15.78 -11.61
CA ALA A 54 0.25 -17.21 -11.68
C ALA A 54 0.70 -17.68 -13.08
N GLN A 55 0.45 -16.89 -14.12
CA GLN A 55 0.82 -17.14 -15.51
C GLN A 55 2.08 -16.37 -15.91
N GLY A 56 2.75 -15.70 -14.97
CA GLY A 56 3.96 -14.92 -15.19
C GLY A 56 3.72 -13.58 -15.87
N ARG A 57 2.47 -13.14 -16.06
CA ARG A 57 2.15 -11.85 -16.69
C ARG A 57 2.33 -10.73 -15.68
N PRO A 58 2.81 -9.55 -16.11
CA PRO A 58 2.92 -8.40 -15.22
C PRO A 58 1.54 -8.00 -14.71
N ARG A 59 1.44 -7.77 -13.40
CA ARG A 59 0.24 -7.30 -12.70
C ARG A 59 0.66 -6.17 -11.76
N LEU A 60 -0.19 -5.15 -11.64
CA LEU A 60 -0.01 -4.10 -10.64
C LEU A 60 -0.96 -4.37 -9.49
N GLU A 61 -0.44 -4.40 -8.26
CA GLU A 61 -1.26 -4.29 -7.06
C GLU A 61 -1.25 -2.84 -6.59
N VAL A 62 -2.41 -2.39 -6.12
CA VAL A 62 -2.64 -1.02 -5.67
C VAL A 62 -3.39 -1.07 -4.36
N ASP A 63 -2.78 -0.53 -3.32
CA ASP A 63 -3.36 -0.46 -1.98
C ASP A 63 -3.26 0.96 -1.42
N VAL A 64 -4.27 1.35 -0.64
CA VAL A 64 -4.23 2.58 0.16
C VAL A 64 -4.35 2.21 1.62
N VAL A 65 -3.31 2.51 2.38
CA VAL A 65 -3.22 2.21 3.81
C VAL A 65 -3.04 3.50 4.59
N GLU A 66 -3.41 3.48 5.86
CA GLU A 66 -3.04 4.55 6.78
C GLU A 66 -1.60 4.32 7.23
N ALA A 67 -0.80 5.39 7.27
CA ALA A 67 0.48 5.34 7.94
C ALA A 67 0.25 4.87 9.37
N MET A 68 1.04 3.91 9.84
CA MET A 68 1.13 3.65 11.26
C MET A 68 1.49 4.99 11.91
N ARG A 69 0.55 5.58 12.66
CA ARG A 69 0.89 6.65 13.60
C ARG A 69 2.00 6.08 14.45
N ASP A 70 3.11 6.81 14.60
CA ASP A 70 4.22 6.41 15.45
C ASP A 70 3.69 5.99 16.83
N THR A 71 3.46 4.70 17.01
CA THR A 71 3.40 4.04 18.31
C THR A 71 4.84 3.82 18.69
N SER A 72 5.59 4.91 18.86
CA SER A 72 6.93 4.92 19.42
C SER A 72 6.95 4.49 20.89
N VAL A 73 5.80 4.09 21.45
CA VAL A 73 5.76 3.16 22.57
C VAL A 73 5.90 1.74 22.01
N LYS A 74 7.15 1.32 21.78
CA LYS A 74 7.51 -0.11 21.78
C LYS A 74 7.07 -0.68 23.13
N GLN A 75 5.85 -1.20 23.24
CA GLN A 75 5.49 -2.11 24.32
C GLN A 75 6.18 -3.44 24.00
N GLN A 76 7.48 -3.47 24.29
CA GLN A 76 8.23 -4.70 24.36
C GLN A 76 7.62 -5.50 25.52
N ILE A 77 6.93 -6.58 25.19
CA ILE A 77 6.39 -7.50 26.19
C ILE A 77 7.61 -8.19 26.81
N GLU A 78 7.95 -7.84 28.04
CA GLU A 78 8.96 -8.56 28.83
C GLU A 78 8.31 -9.87 29.32
N VAL A 79 8.61 -10.97 28.64
CA VAL A 79 8.18 -12.30 29.07
C VAL A 79 9.19 -12.78 30.12
N ARG A 80 8.74 -12.90 31.37
CA ARG A 80 9.48 -13.61 32.42
C ARG A 80 9.14 -15.09 32.31
N PHE A 81 10.17 -15.92 32.17
CA PHE A 81 10.04 -17.36 32.27
C PHE A 81 10.30 -17.72 33.73
N ASP A 82 9.20 -17.89 34.48
CA ASP A 82 9.20 -18.48 35.81
C ASP A 82 9.03 -20.00 35.70
#